data_AF-A0A550HAM9-F1
#
_entry.id   AF-A0A550HAM9-F1
#
_cell.length_a   1.000
_cell.length_b   1.000
_cell.length_c   1.000
_cell.angle_alpha   90.00
_cell.angle_beta   90.00
_cell.angle_gamma   90.00
#
_symmetry.space_group_name_H-M   'P 1'
#
loop_
_entity.id
_entity.type
_entity.pdbx_description
1 polymer ?
#
loop_
_entity_poly.entity_id
_entity_poly.type
_entity_poly.pdbx_seq_one_letter_code
_entity_poly.pdbx_strand_id
1 'polypeptide(L)'
;MSADDDFSGIEPDFPFTPQPLRFYDGGVDAVEGKEEEEACFGSPALIELVRCTEEGRERFRMVRRIAYRDRHLGELLVPRETRTWRTDLTSVPTLFTWLVPKTGEHLPATLLHDGLIHPPGNKEYTSPKNHTVSRVEADRVLRDAMADAGTKLIRRWLIWSAVTMATMLDRERSAKWKTRYRPPVVLTLGVVAALGVWAFFDLIDLTDVAIRIPLIDVAIRIPNLLWMGDRPWYYELVGGLSGAVVIPLVLATFWGRFWIAGAVVGVSMGVLLYGTVVLLFITGIFQLVEWVMTWMPKRVALALTGIATLVALLVFLFLLAASTVCGW
;
A
#
# COMPACT_ATOMS: atom_id res chain seq x y z
N MET A 1 -31.21 -6.01 11.39
CA MET A 1 -31.95 -6.08 10.14
C MET A 1 -32.14 -4.65 9.68
N SER A 2 -31.40 -4.25 8.65
CA SER A 2 -31.66 -3.12 7.76
C SER A 2 -31.36 -3.72 6.40
N ALA A 3 -32.40 -4.16 5.73
CA ALA A 3 -32.37 -4.56 4.33
C ALA A 3 -32.62 -3.25 3.59
N ASP A 4 -31.60 -2.70 2.94
CA ASP A 4 -31.67 -1.66 1.88
C ASP A 4 -30.25 -1.16 1.53
N ASP A 5 -29.34 -2.08 1.19
CA ASP A 5 -28.07 -1.75 0.52
C ASP A 5 -27.89 -2.74 -0.63
N ASP A 6 -28.80 -2.64 -1.59
CA ASP A 6 -28.73 -3.35 -2.86
C ASP A 6 -27.63 -2.71 -3.73
N PHE A 7 -26.47 -3.37 -3.81
CA PHE A 7 -25.36 -2.99 -4.69
C PHE A 7 -25.48 -3.61 -6.10
N SER A 8 -26.63 -4.16 -6.48
CA SER A 8 -26.84 -4.78 -7.80
C SER A 8 -27.00 -3.78 -8.97
N GLY A 9 -27.06 -2.48 -8.69
CA GLY A 9 -27.28 -1.43 -9.69
C GLY A 9 -26.05 -0.70 -10.22
N ILE A 10 -24.83 -1.26 -10.11
CA ILE A 10 -23.64 -0.63 -10.73
C ILE A 10 -23.48 -1.18 -12.14
N GLU A 11 -24.16 -0.57 -13.11
CA GLU A 11 -23.63 -0.58 -14.49
C GLU A 11 -22.27 0.10 -14.44
N PRO A 12 -21.18 -0.59 -14.78
CA PRO A 12 -19.89 0.06 -14.83
C PRO A 12 -19.86 0.89 -16.11
N ASP A 13 -20.11 2.20 -15.99
CA ASP A 13 -19.81 3.17 -17.04
C ASP A 13 -18.31 3.11 -17.35
N PHE A 14 -17.96 2.25 -18.32
CA PHE A 14 -16.65 2.22 -18.93
C PHE A 14 -16.76 2.81 -20.34
N PRO A 15 -15.88 3.78 -20.69
CA PRO A 15 -14.80 4.33 -19.86
C PRO A 15 -15.30 5.34 -18.80
N PHE A 16 -14.84 5.17 -17.55
CA PHE A 16 -15.12 6.13 -16.47
C PHE A 16 -14.49 7.48 -16.84
N THR A 17 -15.32 8.50 -17.02
CA THR A 17 -14.85 9.85 -17.37
C THR A 17 -14.52 10.60 -16.08
N PRO A 18 -13.27 11.05 -15.87
CA PRO A 18 -12.89 11.84 -14.69
C PRO A 18 -13.77 13.10 -14.57
N GLN A 19 -14.18 13.42 -13.34
CA GLN A 19 -14.98 14.60 -13.02
C GLN A 19 -14.25 15.44 -11.97
N PRO A 20 -13.11 16.07 -12.31
CA PRO A 20 -12.27 16.77 -11.33
C PRO A 20 -13.00 17.93 -10.65
N LEU A 21 -14.01 18.53 -11.30
CA LEU A 21 -14.85 19.59 -10.75
C LEU A 21 -15.75 19.14 -9.58
N ARG A 22 -15.82 17.84 -9.28
CA ARG A 22 -16.45 17.35 -8.04
C ARG A 22 -15.59 17.66 -6.82
N PHE A 23 -14.30 17.93 -7.03
CA PHE A 23 -13.42 18.58 -6.07
C PHE A 23 -13.38 20.08 -6.32
N TYR A 24 -13.57 20.85 -5.27
CA TYR A 24 -13.50 22.32 -5.31
C TYR A 24 -12.92 22.86 -4.01
N ASP A 25 -12.58 24.15 -4.05
CA ASP A 25 -12.09 24.86 -2.89
C ASP A 25 -13.18 24.91 -1.81
N GLY A 26 -12.90 24.27 -0.66
CA GLY A 26 -13.78 24.25 0.50
C GLY A 26 -13.64 25.49 1.37
N GLY A 27 -12.81 26.45 0.97
CA GLY A 27 -12.58 27.69 1.70
C GLY A 27 -11.79 27.47 2.99
N VAL A 28 -11.98 28.37 3.95
CA VAL A 28 -11.23 28.40 5.22
C VAL A 28 -12.25 28.43 6.35
N ASP A 29 -12.08 27.57 7.34
CA ASP A 29 -12.90 27.56 8.56
C ASP A 29 -12.79 28.89 9.31
N ALA A 30 -13.83 29.26 10.05
CA ALA A 30 -13.80 30.44 10.91
C ALA A 30 -12.65 30.31 11.94
N VAL A 31 -11.73 31.27 11.93
CA VAL A 31 -10.62 31.35 12.90
C VAL A 31 -10.76 32.65 13.66
N GLU A 32 -10.48 32.65 14.97
CA GLU A 32 -10.51 33.82 15.86
C GLU A 32 -10.11 35.15 15.17
N GLY A 33 -11.10 36.01 14.90
CA GLY A 33 -10.93 37.32 14.26
C GLY A 33 -10.96 37.36 12.73
N LYS A 34 -11.19 36.24 12.04
CA LYS A 34 -11.39 36.13 10.58
C LYS A 34 -12.70 35.39 10.28
N GLU A 35 -13.50 35.96 9.38
CA GLU A 35 -14.73 35.33 8.91
C GLU A 35 -14.43 34.02 8.14
N GLU A 36 -15.38 33.09 8.18
CA GLU A 36 -15.32 31.86 7.40
C GLU A 36 -15.32 32.20 5.91
N GLU A 37 -14.37 31.64 5.17
CA GLU A 37 -14.40 31.70 3.72
C GLU A 37 -15.23 30.52 3.23
N GLU A 38 -16.37 30.81 2.60
CA GLU A 38 -17.31 29.80 2.11
C GLU A 38 -16.71 28.96 0.97
N ALA A 39 -17.21 27.72 0.84
CA ALA A 39 -16.80 26.84 -0.25
C ALA A 39 -17.23 27.41 -1.60
N CYS A 40 -16.28 27.54 -2.53
CA CYS A 40 -16.51 28.15 -3.83
C CYS A 40 -16.78 27.07 -4.89
N PHE A 41 -18.06 26.74 -5.10
CA PHE A 41 -18.44 25.75 -6.10
C PHE A 41 -18.04 26.20 -7.52
N GLY A 42 -17.41 25.30 -8.28
CA GLY A 42 -16.93 25.57 -9.65
C GLY A 42 -15.48 26.07 -9.72
N SER A 43 -14.89 26.46 -8.59
CA SER A 43 -13.46 26.71 -8.49
C SER A 43 -12.70 25.39 -8.35
N PRO A 44 -11.53 25.23 -8.99
CA PRO A 44 -10.72 24.02 -8.82
C PRO A 44 -10.29 23.88 -7.35
N ALA A 45 -10.18 22.64 -6.87
CA ALA A 45 -9.67 22.39 -5.53
C ALA A 45 -8.26 22.95 -5.36
N LEU A 46 -8.06 23.73 -4.28
CA LEU A 46 -6.77 24.29 -3.90
C LEU A 46 -6.25 23.53 -2.67
N ILE A 47 -5.08 22.91 -2.81
CA ILE A 47 -4.43 22.15 -1.74
C ILE A 47 -3.21 22.91 -1.28
N GLU A 48 -3.31 23.50 -0.09
CA GLU A 48 -2.21 24.20 0.58
C GLU A 48 -1.82 23.45 1.86
N LEU A 49 -0.56 23.05 1.95
CA LEU A 49 -0.05 22.23 3.04
C LEU A 49 1.10 22.94 3.74
N VAL A 50 1.01 23.02 5.07
CA VAL A 50 2.12 23.44 5.93
C VAL A 50 2.70 22.22 6.59
N ARG A 51 4.00 22.02 6.39
CA ARG A 51 4.77 20.98 7.07
C ARG A 51 4.90 21.31 8.55
N CYS A 52 4.61 20.33 9.40
CA CYS A 52 4.75 20.37 10.85
C CYS A 52 5.60 19.18 11.32
N THR A 53 6.33 19.35 12.41
CA THR A 53 7.06 18.26 13.06
C THR A 53 6.41 17.98 14.41
N GLU A 54 5.81 16.81 14.57
CA GLU A 54 5.17 16.35 15.81
C GLU A 54 5.86 15.06 16.25
N GLU A 55 6.38 15.02 17.49
CA GLU A 55 7.05 13.84 18.06
C GLU A 55 8.20 13.27 17.19
N GLY A 56 8.92 14.16 16.49
CA GLY A 56 10.00 13.76 15.57
C GLY A 56 9.51 13.14 14.26
N ARG A 57 8.20 13.13 14.00
CA ARG A 57 7.59 12.69 12.75
C ARG A 57 7.11 13.89 11.94
N GLU A 58 7.29 13.78 10.63
CA GLU A 58 6.77 14.76 9.68
C GLU A 58 5.26 14.57 9.52
N ARG A 59 4.52 15.66 9.68
CA ARG A 59 3.07 15.75 9.43
C ARG A 59 2.76 17.00 8.63
N PHE A 60 1.58 17.05 8.06
CA PHE A 60 1.11 18.19 7.28
C PHE A 60 -0.22 18.68 7.83
N ARG A 61 -0.39 19.99 7.80
CA ARG A 61 -1.62 20.68 8.13
C ARG A 61 -2.17 21.34 6.87
N MET A 62 -3.45 21.13 6.59
CA MET A 62 -4.12 21.84 5.51
C MET A 62 -4.38 23.30 5.91
N VAL A 63 -4.08 24.24 5.03
CA VAL A 63 -4.38 25.67 5.24
C VAL A 63 -5.80 26.00 4.79
N ARG A 64 -6.30 25.26 3.80
CA ARG A 64 -7.64 25.40 3.22
C ARG A 64 -8.33 24.05 3.21
N ARG A 65 -9.66 24.06 3.29
CA ARG A 65 -10.49 22.86 3.20
C ARG A 65 -10.61 22.42 1.75
N ILE A 66 -10.68 21.12 1.54
CA ILE A 66 -11.10 20.53 0.27
C ILE A 66 -12.56 20.12 0.40
N ALA A 67 -13.37 20.49 -0.59
CA ALA A 67 -14.75 20.03 -0.70
C ALA A 67 -14.85 18.97 -1.79
N TYR A 68 -15.59 17.91 -1.50
CA TYR A 68 -15.89 16.84 -2.44
C TYR A 68 -17.38 16.55 -2.46
N ARG A 69 -17.97 16.55 -3.66
CA ARG A 69 -19.36 16.14 -3.86
C ARG A 69 -19.43 14.65 -4.14
N ASP A 70 -19.71 13.84 -3.13
CA ASP A 70 -19.96 12.41 -3.30
C ASP A 70 -21.33 12.13 -3.95
N ARG A 71 -21.43 11.04 -4.71
CA ARG A 71 -22.69 10.65 -5.40
C ARG A 71 -23.80 10.25 -4.44
N HIS A 72 -23.45 9.69 -3.28
CA HIS A 72 -24.41 9.08 -2.34
C HIS A 72 -24.57 9.93 -1.08
N LEU A 73 -23.48 10.51 -0.58
CA LEU A 73 -23.42 11.23 0.68
C LEU A 73 -23.58 12.75 0.52
N GLY A 74 -23.52 13.25 -0.72
CA GLY A 74 -23.54 14.68 -1.01
C GLY A 74 -22.20 15.35 -0.72
N GLU A 75 -22.25 16.59 -0.25
CA GLU A 75 -21.04 17.38 0.01
C GLU A 75 -20.34 16.96 1.31
N LEU A 76 -19.03 16.81 1.20
CA LEU A 76 -18.09 16.48 2.28
C LEU A 76 -16.96 17.51 2.26
N LEU A 77 -16.76 18.20 3.39
CA LEU A 77 -15.68 19.18 3.56
C LEU A 77 -14.66 18.66 4.56
N VAL A 78 -13.38 18.64 4.17
CA VAL A 78 -12.26 18.18 5.00
C VAL A 78 -11.12 19.20 4.96
N PRO A 79 -10.49 19.54 6.09
CA PRO A 79 -10.88 19.18 7.45
C PRO A 79 -12.02 20.07 7.97
N ARG A 80 -12.63 19.67 9.09
CA ARG A 80 -13.56 20.50 9.85
C ARG A 80 -12.87 21.73 10.43
N GLU A 81 -11.65 21.55 10.94
CA GLU A 81 -10.82 22.60 11.54
C GLU A 81 -9.41 22.53 10.94
N THR A 82 -8.97 23.58 10.24
CA THR A 82 -7.67 23.57 9.55
C THR A 82 -6.49 23.68 10.51
N ARG A 83 -6.69 24.24 11.72
CA ARG A 83 -5.61 24.49 12.68
C ARG A 83 -5.14 23.23 13.41
N THR A 84 -6.07 22.34 13.74
CA THR A 84 -5.86 21.18 14.60
C THR A 84 -5.63 19.91 13.79
N TRP A 85 -6.26 19.81 12.61
CA TRP A 85 -6.16 18.63 11.77
C TRP A 85 -4.75 18.38 11.24
N ARG A 86 -4.35 17.12 11.22
CA ARG A 86 -3.03 16.66 10.76
C ARG A 86 -3.19 15.43 9.88
N THR A 87 -2.42 15.38 8.81
CA THR A 87 -2.33 14.25 7.88
C THR A 87 -0.87 13.90 7.62
N ASP A 88 -0.61 12.64 7.28
CA ASP A 88 0.67 12.19 6.72
C ASP A 88 0.64 12.10 5.18
N LEU A 89 -0.35 12.75 4.55
CA LEU A 89 -0.75 12.77 3.12
C LEU A 89 -1.29 11.45 2.61
N THR A 90 -0.57 10.38 2.91
CA THR A 90 -0.94 9.00 2.68
C THR A 90 -0.04 8.12 3.54
N SER A 91 -0.62 7.30 4.42
CA SER A 91 0.11 6.30 5.23
C SER A 91 0.64 5.11 4.41
N VAL A 92 1.36 5.37 3.31
CA VAL A 92 2.05 4.34 2.51
C VAL A 92 3.39 4.06 3.18
N PRO A 93 3.69 2.80 3.57
CA PRO A 93 5.03 2.44 4.03
C PRO A 93 6.08 2.85 3.00
N THR A 94 7.20 3.42 3.43
CA THR A 94 8.24 3.98 2.54
C THR A 94 8.66 3.01 1.44
N LEU A 95 8.72 1.71 1.76
CA LEU A 95 9.04 0.64 0.83
C LEU A 95 8.10 0.57 -0.39
N PHE A 96 6.85 1.01 -0.27
CA PHE A 96 5.86 0.97 -1.36
C PHE A 96 5.70 2.32 -2.07
N THR A 97 6.53 3.31 -1.76
CA THR A 97 6.48 4.62 -2.42
C THR A 97 6.86 4.59 -3.90
N TRP A 98 7.64 3.58 -4.32
CA TRP A 98 7.91 3.34 -5.75
C TRP A 98 6.65 2.88 -6.51
N LEU A 99 5.71 2.21 -5.83
CA LEU A 99 4.46 1.74 -6.41
C LEU A 99 3.38 2.82 -6.33
N VAL A 100 3.21 3.42 -5.15
CA VAL A 100 2.27 4.52 -4.88
C VAL A 100 3.04 5.72 -4.33
N PRO A 101 3.33 6.74 -5.15
CA PRO A 101 3.99 7.94 -4.65
C PRO A 101 3.10 8.65 -3.64
N LYS A 102 3.68 9.41 -2.71
CA LYS A 102 2.93 10.15 -1.67
C LYS A 102 2.04 11.28 -2.21
N THR A 103 2.27 11.70 -3.45
CA THR A 103 1.55 12.79 -4.12
C THR A 103 1.20 12.39 -5.55
N GLY A 104 0.22 13.09 -6.14
CA GLY A 104 -0.24 12.87 -7.51
C GLY A 104 -1.75 13.03 -7.62
N GLU A 105 -2.35 12.47 -8.67
CA GLU A 105 -3.80 12.54 -8.95
C GLU A 105 -4.69 11.99 -7.82
N HIS A 106 -4.17 11.12 -6.97
CA HIS A 106 -4.90 10.51 -5.86
C HIS A 106 -4.87 11.36 -4.58
N LEU A 107 -3.97 12.35 -4.48
CA LEU A 107 -3.77 13.18 -3.30
C LEU A 107 -5.07 13.85 -2.77
N PRO A 108 -5.91 14.50 -3.59
CA PRO A 108 -7.16 15.09 -3.09
C PRO A 108 -8.07 14.03 -2.44
N ALA A 109 -8.12 12.82 -3.01
CA ALA A 109 -8.93 11.73 -2.49
C ALA A 109 -8.35 11.12 -1.22
N THR A 110 -7.03 11.05 -1.06
CA THR A 110 -6.41 10.56 0.18
C THR A 110 -6.56 11.56 1.32
N LEU A 111 -6.39 12.87 1.07
CA LEU A 111 -6.66 13.91 2.06
C LEU A 111 -8.11 13.88 2.53
N LEU A 112 -9.05 13.71 1.59
CA LEU A 112 -10.46 13.53 1.92
C LEU A 112 -10.66 12.28 2.80
N HIS A 113 -10.08 11.14 2.44
CA HIS A 113 -10.20 9.89 3.20
C HIS A 113 -9.62 10.01 4.61
N ASP A 114 -8.47 10.65 4.78
CA ASP A 114 -7.85 10.88 6.09
C ASP A 114 -8.80 11.65 7.02
N GLY A 115 -9.47 12.70 6.53
CA GLY A 115 -10.44 13.44 7.34
C GLY A 115 -11.77 12.72 7.56
N LEU A 116 -12.10 11.74 6.71
CA LEU A 116 -13.27 10.86 6.92
C LEU A 116 -12.97 9.74 7.92
N ILE A 117 -11.71 9.37 8.13
CA ILE A 117 -11.31 8.45 9.19
C ILE A 117 -11.27 9.22 10.49
N HIS A 118 -12.18 8.90 11.40
CA HIS A 118 -12.17 9.51 12.73
C HIS A 118 -12.61 8.54 13.82
N PRO A 119 -12.15 8.74 15.08
CA PRO A 119 -12.70 8.03 16.22
C PRO A 119 -14.21 8.29 16.39
N PRO A 120 -14.96 7.37 17.02
CA PRO A 120 -16.36 7.62 17.34
C PRO A 120 -16.54 8.91 18.14
N GLY A 121 -17.40 9.81 17.65
CA GLY A 121 -17.74 11.06 18.34
C GLY A 121 -16.86 12.27 18.04
N ASN A 122 -15.75 12.13 17.30
CA ASN A 122 -14.88 13.26 16.93
C ASN A 122 -14.80 13.44 15.41
N LYS A 123 -15.83 14.02 14.78
CA LYS A 123 -15.85 14.21 13.31
C LYS A 123 -14.82 15.27 12.89
N GLU A 124 -13.93 14.89 11.98
CA GLU A 124 -12.94 15.79 11.36
C GLU A 124 -13.38 16.32 9.98
N TYR A 125 -14.65 16.14 9.63
CA TYR A 125 -15.27 16.69 8.42
C TYR A 125 -16.60 17.35 8.72
N THR A 126 -17.05 18.19 7.78
CA THR A 126 -18.39 18.79 7.77
C THR A 126 -19.20 18.21 6.61
N SER A 127 -20.48 17.93 6.85
CA SER A 127 -21.44 17.56 5.82
C SER A 127 -22.74 18.33 6.07
N PRO A 128 -23.34 18.99 5.06
CA PRO A 128 -24.58 19.75 5.23
C PRO A 128 -25.75 18.92 5.78
N LYS A 129 -25.78 17.61 5.45
CA LYS A 129 -26.81 16.67 5.93
C LYS A 129 -26.44 16.00 7.25
N ASN A 130 -25.34 16.41 7.89
CA ASN A 130 -24.77 15.83 9.11
C ASN A 130 -24.62 14.29 9.06
N HIS A 131 -24.35 13.75 7.87
CA HIS A 131 -24.13 12.31 7.69
C HIS A 131 -22.98 11.83 8.59
N THR A 132 -23.11 10.61 9.10
CA THR A 132 -22.03 9.90 9.80
C THR A 132 -21.47 8.85 8.85
N VAL A 133 -20.33 9.16 8.23
CA VAL A 133 -19.62 8.27 7.32
C VAL A 133 -18.97 7.15 8.11
N SER A 134 -19.36 5.90 7.85
CA SER A 134 -18.69 4.74 8.40
C SER A 134 -17.37 4.49 7.67
N ARG A 135 -16.43 3.76 8.30
CA ARG A 135 -15.14 3.45 7.67
C ARG A 135 -15.25 2.73 6.31
N VAL A 136 -16.28 1.88 6.14
CA VAL A 136 -16.51 1.18 4.85
C VAL A 136 -17.01 2.15 3.78
N GLU A 137 -17.84 3.13 4.16
CA GLU A 137 -18.27 4.19 3.25
C GLU A 137 -17.11 5.14 2.91
N ALA A 138 -16.23 5.45 3.87
CA ALA A 138 -15.03 6.23 3.61
C ALA A 138 -14.13 5.53 2.56
N ASP A 139 -13.95 4.21 2.66
CA ASP A 139 -13.19 3.44 1.65
C ASP A 139 -13.88 3.50 0.27
N ARG A 140 -15.22 3.42 0.19
CA ARG A 140 -15.95 3.62 -1.08
C ARG A 140 -15.74 5.04 -1.63
N VAL A 141 -15.91 6.06 -0.78
CA VAL A 141 -15.71 7.46 -1.15
C VAL A 141 -14.31 7.66 -1.69
N LEU A 142 -13.27 7.11 -1.05
CA LEU A 142 -11.89 7.18 -1.52
C LEU A 142 -11.76 6.63 -2.95
N ARG A 143 -12.32 5.44 -3.23
CA ARG A 143 -12.26 4.83 -4.57
C ARG A 143 -12.93 5.71 -5.61
N ASP A 144 -14.13 6.19 -5.33
CA ASP A 144 -14.92 6.98 -6.28
C ASP A 144 -14.31 8.37 -6.47
N ALA A 145 -13.79 8.97 -5.40
CA ALA A 145 -13.09 10.25 -5.44
C ALA A 145 -11.76 10.16 -6.20
N MET A 146 -11.00 9.06 -6.04
CA MET A 146 -9.81 8.81 -6.86
C MET A 146 -10.17 8.72 -8.35
N ALA A 147 -11.30 8.10 -8.68
CA ALA A 147 -11.79 8.04 -10.06
C ALA A 147 -12.10 9.44 -10.60
N ASP A 148 -12.79 10.26 -9.82
CA ASP A 148 -13.16 11.63 -10.19
C ASP A 148 -11.94 12.55 -10.34
N ALA A 149 -10.91 12.37 -9.50
CA ALA A 149 -9.65 13.08 -9.59
C ALA A 149 -8.75 12.63 -10.77
N GLY A 150 -9.14 11.58 -11.50
CA GLY A 150 -8.41 11.07 -12.67
C GLY A 150 -7.38 9.98 -12.36
N THR A 151 -7.36 9.44 -11.14
CA THR A 151 -6.43 8.36 -10.77
C THR A 151 -6.66 7.13 -11.64
N LYS A 152 -5.58 6.65 -12.28
CA LYS A 152 -5.59 5.45 -13.13
C LYS A 152 -6.21 4.22 -12.44
N LEU A 153 -6.93 3.42 -13.22
CA LEU A 153 -7.72 2.27 -12.77
C LEU A 153 -6.95 1.34 -11.81
N ILE A 154 -5.79 0.82 -12.23
CA ILE A 154 -5.01 -0.14 -11.43
C ILE A 154 -4.58 0.49 -10.10
N ARG A 155 -4.05 1.71 -10.12
CA ARG A 155 -3.63 2.44 -8.92
C ARG A 155 -4.79 2.64 -7.95
N ARG A 156 -5.96 3.05 -8.46
CA ARG A 156 -7.19 3.23 -7.70
C ARG A 156 -7.61 1.95 -6.98
N TRP A 157 -7.62 0.81 -7.67
CA TRP A 157 -7.97 -0.48 -7.07
C TRP A 157 -6.94 -0.96 -6.05
N LEU A 158 -5.64 -0.74 -6.29
CA LEU A 158 -4.58 -1.08 -5.34
C LEU A 158 -4.74 -0.32 -4.02
N ILE A 159 -4.87 1.01 -4.08
CA ILE A 159 -5.03 1.87 -2.91
C ILE A 159 -6.32 1.51 -2.15
N TRP A 160 -7.45 1.40 -2.86
CA TRP A 160 -8.74 1.05 -2.26
C TRP A 160 -8.71 -0.30 -1.55
N SER A 161 -8.08 -1.32 -2.16
CA SER A 161 -8.02 -2.65 -1.57
C SER A 161 -7.12 -2.69 -0.34
N ALA A 162 -6.03 -1.91 -0.33
CA ALA A 162 -5.16 -1.77 0.83
C ALA A 162 -5.89 -1.14 2.04
N VAL A 163 -6.63 -0.04 1.83
CA VAL A 163 -7.40 0.59 2.93
C VAL A 163 -8.56 -0.30 3.38
N THR A 164 -9.22 -0.99 2.46
CA THR A 164 -10.31 -1.93 2.78
C THR A 164 -9.79 -3.09 3.63
N MET A 165 -8.62 -3.64 3.30
CA MET A 165 -7.95 -4.65 4.13
C MET A 165 -7.62 -4.09 5.52
N ALA A 166 -7.12 -2.85 5.63
CA ALA A 166 -6.88 -2.20 6.91
C ALA A 166 -8.17 -2.00 7.73
N THR A 167 -9.30 -1.72 7.07
CA THR A 167 -10.64 -1.68 7.67
C THR A 167 -11.09 -3.04 8.19
N MET A 168 -10.77 -4.12 7.49
CA MET A 168 -11.05 -5.49 7.94
C MET A 168 -10.19 -5.89 9.15
N LEU A 169 -8.95 -5.41 9.23
CA LEU A 169 -8.00 -5.72 10.31
C LEU A 169 -8.12 -4.82 11.55
N ASP A 170 -8.93 -3.76 11.46
CA ASP A 170 -9.13 -2.75 12.49
C ASP A 170 -9.31 -3.34 13.92
N ARG A 171 -8.58 -2.78 14.88
CA ARG A 171 -8.56 -3.22 16.28
C ARG A 171 -9.70 -2.66 17.10
N GLU A 172 -10.32 -1.57 16.69
CA GLU A 172 -11.38 -0.90 17.46
C GLU A 172 -12.78 -1.47 17.15
N ARG A 173 -12.88 -2.36 16.15
CA ARG A 173 -14.14 -3.01 15.77
C ARG A 173 -14.63 -4.06 16.77
N SER A 174 -15.93 -4.34 16.71
CA SER A 174 -16.60 -5.35 17.53
C SER A 174 -16.00 -6.74 17.37
N ALA A 175 -16.13 -7.60 18.40
CA ALA A 175 -15.61 -8.97 18.38
C ALA A 175 -16.15 -9.78 17.18
N LYS A 176 -17.44 -9.64 16.85
CA LYS A 176 -18.09 -10.29 15.71
C LYS A 176 -17.47 -9.90 14.36
N TRP A 177 -17.08 -8.63 14.20
CA TRP A 177 -16.38 -8.16 13.00
C TRP A 177 -15.01 -8.85 12.87
N LYS A 178 -14.25 -8.85 13.97
CA LYS A 178 -12.90 -9.42 14.01
C LYS A 178 -12.91 -10.91 13.65
N THR A 179 -13.82 -11.69 14.23
CA THR A 179 -13.91 -13.13 13.95
C THR A 179 -14.37 -13.42 12.52
N ARG A 180 -15.20 -12.57 11.92
CA ARG A 180 -15.68 -12.76 10.54
C ARG A 180 -14.63 -12.44 9.48
N TYR A 181 -13.84 -11.38 9.68
CA TYR A 181 -13.00 -10.81 8.61
C TYR A 181 -11.50 -10.99 8.81
N ARG A 182 -10.98 -11.12 10.04
CA ARG A 182 -9.53 -11.29 10.25
C ARG A 182 -9.00 -12.65 9.78
N PRO A 183 -9.64 -13.79 10.10
CA PRO A 183 -9.08 -15.09 9.70
C PRO A 183 -8.89 -15.23 8.19
N PRO A 184 -9.86 -14.85 7.32
CA PRO A 184 -9.65 -14.89 5.87
C PRO A 184 -8.49 -14.02 5.39
N VAL A 185 -8.34 -12.82 5.95
CA VAL A 185 -7.23 -11.90 5.59
C VAL A 185 -5.89 -12.50 5.99
N VAL A 186 -5.75 -12.92 7.25
CA VAL A 186 -4.51 -13.52 7.77
C VAL A 186 -4.16 -14.81 7.02
N LEU A 187 -5.16 -15.66 6.75
CA LEU A 187 -4.98 -16.87 5.96
C LEU A 187 -4.49 -16.54 4.55
N THR A 188 -5.11 -15.56 3.89
CA THR A 188 -4.73 -15.17 2.53
C THR A 188 -3.30 -14.65 2.50
N LEU A 189 -2.96 -13.68 3.36
CA LEU A 189 -1.61 -13.12 3.42
C LEU A 189 -0.57 -14.18 3.79
N GLY A 190 -0.88 -15.04 4.77
CA GLY A 190 0.03 -16.10 5.21
C GLY A 190 0.28 -17.15 4.14
N VAL A 191 -0.78 -17.64 3.47
CA VAL A 191 -0.65 -18.65 2.41
C VAL A 191 0.07 -18.07 1.20
N VAL A 192 -0.28 -16.86 0.75
CA VAL A 192 0.37 -16.22 -0.40
C VAL A 192 1.84 -15.92 -0.10
N ALA A 193 2.17 -15.44 1.10
CA ALA A 193 3.56 -15.24 1.50
C ALA A 193 4.34 -16.55 1.51
N ALA A 194 3.81 -17.58 2.17
CA ALA A 194 4.48 -18.87 2.31
C ALA A 194 4.72 -19.54 0.94
N LEU A 195 3.69 -19.56 0.09
CA LEU A 195 3.80 -20.13 -1.25
C LEU A 195 4.70 -19.30 -2.16
N GLY A 196 4.69 -17.96 -2.04
CA GLY A 196 5.59 -17.11 -2.81
C GLY A 196 7.06 -17.30 -2.39
N VAL A 197 7.33 -17.43 -1.09
CA VAL A 197 8.69 -17.77 -0.60
C VAL A 197 9.09 -19.16 -1.09
N TRP A 198 8.19 -20.14 -1.07
CA TRP A 198 8.47 -21.47 -1.58
C TRP A 198 8.76 -21.45 -3.09
N ALA A 199 7.92 -20.77 -3.87
CA ALA A 199 8.10 -20.61 -5.30
C ALA A 199 9.40 -19.87 -5.66
N PHE A 200 9.86 -18.94 -4.80
CA PHE A 200 11.17 -18.33 -4.95
C PHE A 200 12.28 -19.38 -4.89
N PHE A 201 12.28 -20.23 -3.86
CA PHE A 201 13.30 -21.26 -3.68
C PHE A 201 13.28 -22.31 -4.79
N ASP A 202 12.09 -22.66 -5.28
CA ASP A 202 11.92 -23.61 -6.39
C ASP A 202 12.50 -23.01 -7.68
N LEU A 203 12.21 -21.75 -8.00
CA LEU A 203 12.68 -21.07 -9.23
C LEU A 203 14.21 -20.93 -9.34
N ILE A 204 14.92 -21.00 -8.21
CA ILE A 204 16.39 -20.90 -8.16
C ILE A 204 17.06 -22.24 -7.87
N ASP A 205 16.32 -23.35 -8.03
CA ASP A 205 16.77 -24.72 -7.82
C ASP A 205 17.34 -24.98 -6.41
N LEU A 206 16.98 -24.16 -5.42
CA LEU A 206 17.43 -24.33 -4.04
C LEU A 206 16.61 -25.39 -3.28
N THR A 207 15.48 -25.83 -3.82
CA THR A 207 14.66 -26.94 -3.29
C THR A 207 15.35 -28.30 -3.39
N ASP A 208 16.21 -28.47 -4.40
CA ASP A 208 17.01 -29.69 -4.60
C ASP A 208 18.31 -29.73 -3.76
N VAL A 209 18.64 -28.64 -3.07
CA VAL A 209 19.76 -28.60 -2.13
C VAL A 209 19.34 -29.30 -0.83
N ALA A 210 19.80 -30.53 -0.65
CA ALA A 210 19.67 -31.22 0.63
C ALA A 210 20.53 -30.54 1.69
N ILE A 211 19.91 -29.77 2.60
CA ILE A 211 20.60 -29.22 3.75
C ILE A 211 20.79 -30.36 4.74
N ARG A 212 22.03 -30.87 4.84
CA ARG A 212 22.41 -31.85 5.87
C ARG A 212 22.83 -31.09 7.13
N ILE A 213 22.09 -31.27 8.21
CA ILE A 213 22.47 -30.70 9.52
C ILE A 213 23.43 -31.69 10.20
N PRO A 214 24.74 -31.38 10.29
CA PRO A 214 25.75 -32.35 10.74
C PRO A 214 25.58 -32.78 12.21
N LEU A 215 24.84 -32.01 13.00
CA LEU A 215 24.61 -32.30 14.42
C LEU A 215 23.53 -33.36 14.68
N ILE A 216 22.59 -33.57 13.75
CA ILE A 216 21.42 -34.44 13.96
C ILE A 216 21.19 -35.47 12.82
N ASP A 217 22.10 -35.54 11.84
CA ASP A 217 22.02 -36.41 10.65
C ASP A 217 20.66 -36.40 9.94
N VAL A 218 19.99 -35.24 9.96
CA VAL A 218 18.75 -35.00 9.22
C VAL A 218 19.10 -34.29 7.93
N ALA A 219 18.68 -34.87 6.81
CA ALA A 219 18.66 -34.22 5.51
C ALA A 219 17.24 -33.65 5.28
N ILE A 220 17.14 -32.33 5.20
CA ILE A 220 15.89 -31.65 4.86
C ILE A 220 15.89 -31.39 3.36
N ARG A 221 15.00 -32.06 2.62
CA ARG A 221 14.68 -31.72 1.22
C ARG A 221 13.33 -31.02 1.20
N ILE A 222 13.29 -29.83 0.61
CA ILE A 222 12.04 -29.10 0.42
C ILE A 222 11.40 -29.65 -0.87
N PRO A 223 10.18 -30.19 -0.84
CA PRO A 223 9.58 -30.72 -2.06
C PRO A 223 9.28 -29.59 -3.04
N ASN A 224 9.45 -29.86 -4.35
CA ASN A 224 9.11 -28.88 -5.40
C ASN A 224 7.60 -28.64 -5.41
N LEU A 225 7.17 -27.46 -5.84
CA LEU A 225 5.74 -27.15 -5.92
C LEU A 225 5.10 -27.98 -7.04
N LEU A 226 3.96 -28.59 -6.74
CA LEU A 226 3.28 -29.54 -7.64
C LEU A 226 3.04 -29.00 -9.07
N TRP A 227 2.82 -27.69 -9.21
CA TRP A 227 2.55 -27.04 -10.50
C TRP A 227 3.78 -26.43 -11.17
N MET A 228 4.91 -26.28 -10.46
CA MET A 228 6.19 -25.84 -11.03
C MET A 228 6.99 -27.07 -11.46
N GLY A 229 7.22 -28.01 -10.54
CA GLY A 229 7.92 -29.27 -10.80
C GLY A 229 9.35 -29.06 -11.32
N ASP A 230 10.04 -30.15 -11.64
CA ASP A 230 11.36 -30.10 -12.31
C ASP A 230 11.13 -29.83 -13.81
N ARG A 231 11.18 -28.55 -14.21
CA ARG A 231 10.87 -28.11 -15.58
C ARG A 231 11.85 -27.03 -16.00
N PRO A 232 11.98 -26.72 -17.31
CA PRO A 232 12.74 -25.56 -17.74
C PRO A 232 12.25 -24.28 -17.04
N TRP A 233 13.17 -23.42 -16.62
CA TRP A 233 12.94 -22.21 -15.81
C TRP A 233 11.76 -21.32 -16.26
N TYR A 234 11.47 -21.24 -17.57
CA TYR A 234 10.37 -20.43 -18.08
C TYR A 234 8.98 -21.05 -17.80
N TYR A 235 8.88 -22.39 -17.78
CA TYR A 235 7.65 -23.06 -17.35
C TYR A 235 7.41 -22.89 -15.85
N GLU A 236 8.47 -22.92 -15.06
CA GLU A 236 8.40 -22.65 -13.62
C GLU A 236 7.98 -21.20 -13.35
N LEU A 237 8.53 -20.24 -14.10
CA LEU A 237 8.13 -18.84 -14.01
C LEU A 237 6.64 -18.66 -14.34
N VAL A 238 6.16 -19.26 -15.43
CA VAL A 238 4.73 -19.20 -15.81
C VAL A 238 3.85 -19.94 -14.79
N GLY A 239 4.30 -21.08 -14.27
CA GLY A 239 3.62 -21.84 -13.23
C GLY A 239 3.52 -21.07 -11.92
N GLY A 240 4.62 -20.43 -11.49
CA GLY A 240 4.68 -19.56 -10.32
C GLY A 240 3.76 -18.34 -10.47
N LEU A 241 3.78 -17.68 -11.64
CA LEU A 241 2.89 -16.57 -11.92
C LEU A 241 1.41 -17.00 -11.93
N SER A 242 1.10 -18.17 -12.50
CA SER A 242 -0.25 -18.73 -12.52
C SER A 242 -0.74 -19.01 -11.10
N GLY A 243 0.11 -19.61 -10.25
CA GLY A 243 -0.18 -19.82 -8.83
C GLY A 243 -0.40 -18.50 -8.08
N ALA A 244 0.42 -17.48 -8.36
CA ALA A 244 0.31 -16.13 -7.79
C ALA A 244 -0.97 -15.38 -8.22
N VAL A 245 -1.68 -15.87 -9.24
CA VAL A 245 -2.99 -15.31 -9.65
C VAL A 245 -4.13 -16.18 -9.15
N VAL A 246 -4.13 -17.48 -9.46
CA VAL A 246 -5.26 -18.38 -9.19
C VAL A 246 -5.49 -18.57 -7.69
N ILE A 247 -4.43 -18.80 -6.91
CA ILE A 247 -4.55 -19.10 -5.49
C ILE A 247 -5.14 -17.90 -4.73
N PRO A 248 -4.65 -16.65 -4.91
CA PRO A 248 -5.30 -15.49 -4.34
C PRO A 248 -6.76 -15.29 -4.75
N LEU A 249 -7.11 -15.53 -6.01
CA LEU A 249 -8.50 -15.38 -6.49
C LEU A 249 -9.44 -16.36 -5.79
N VAL A 250 -9.00 -17.60 -5.57
CA VAL A 250 -9.76 -18.59 -4.80
C VAL A 250 -9.88 -18.15 -3.34
N LEU A 251 -8.77 -17.74 -2.71
CA LEU A 251 -8.76 -17.31 -1.31
C LEU A 251 -9.61 -16.05 -1.08
N ALA A 252 -9.68 -15.16 -2.07
CA ALA A 252 -10.48 -13.94 -2.02
C ALA A 252 -11.98 -14.20 -1.83
N THR A 253 -12.50 -15.34 -2.31
CA THR A 253 -13.91 -15.72 -2.12
C THR A 253 -14.30 -15.82 -0.65
N PHE A 254 -13.36 -16.13 0.25
CA PHE A 254 -13.60 -16.20 1.69
C PHE A 254 -13.77 -14.82 2.35
N TRP A 255 -13.41 -13.73 1.67
CA TRP A 255 -13.55 -12.36 2.19
C TRP A 255 -15.01 -11.85 2.14
N GLY A 256 -15.94 -12.64 1.57
CA GLY A 256 -17.36 -12.30 1.49
C GLY A 256 -17.57 -11.08 0.59
N ARG A 257 -18.25 -10.05 1.10
CA ARG A 257 -18.51 -8.82 0.31
C ARG A 257 -17.24 -8.07 -0.13
N PHE A 258 -16.10 -8.32 0.50
CA PHE A 258 -14.83 -7.68 0.16
C PHE A 258 -13.95 -8.55 -0.75
N TRP A 259 -14.53 -9.53 -1.46
CA TRP A 259 -13.77 -10.45 -2.31
C TRP A 259 -12.94 -9.73 -3.38
N ILE A 260 -13.42 -8.63 -3.96
CA ILE A 260 -12.65 -7.86 -4.96
C ILE A 260 -11.38 -7.28 -4.31
N ALA A 261 -11.49 -6.74 -3.10
CA ALA A 261 -10.32 -6.22 -2.37
C ALA A 261 -9.34 -7.36 -2.04
N GLY A 262 -9.85 -8.53 -1.62
CA GLY A 262 -9.04 -9.72 -1.38
C GLY A 262 -8.30 -10.21 -2.62
N ALA A 263 -8.98 -10.21 -3.77
CA ALA A 263 -8.40 -10.59 -5.06
C ALA A 263 -7.26 -9.65 -5.45
N VAL A 264 -7.50 -8.33 -5.41
CA VAL A 264 -6.48 -7.34 -5.75
C VAL A 264 -5.30 -7.42 -4.78
N VAL A 265 -5.53 -7.46 -3.47
CA VAL A 265 -4.45 -7.56 -2.47
C VAL A 265 -3.64 -8.84 -2.65
N GLY A 266 -4.32 -9.99 -2.75
CA GLY A 266 -3.63 -11.27 -2.81
C GLY A 266 -2.85 -11.45 -4.12
N VAL A 267 -3.42 -11.07 -5.27
CA VAL A 267 -2.71 -11.11 -6.56
C VAL A 267 -1.53 -10.15 -6.56
N SER A 268 -1.73 -8.92 -6.09
CA SER A 268 -0.65 -7.92 -6.02
C SER A 268 0.46 -8.40 -5.10
N MET A 269 0.11 -8.97 -3.95
CA MET A 269 1.09 -9.55 -3.03
C MET A 269 1.84 -10.70 -3.68
N GLY A 270 1.15 -11.67 -4.30
CA GLY A 270 1.80 -12.83 -4.93
C GLY A 270 2.75 -12.44 -6.07
N VAL A 271 2.37 -11.47 -6.90
CA VAL A 271 3.19 -10.98 -8.02
C VAL A 271 4.34 -10.10 -7.53
N LEU A 272 4.09 -9.20 -6.57
CA LEU A 272 5.07 -8.21 -6.12
C LEU A 272 5.94 -8.72 -4.96
N LEU A 273 5.68 -9.91 -4.41
CA LEU A 273 6.40 -10.43 -3.25
C LEU A 273 7.91 -10.41 -3.48
N TYR A 274 8.38 -10.93 -4.62
CA TYR A 274 9.80 -11.06 -4.92
C TYR A 274 10.49 -9.69 -5.00
N GLY A 275 9.90 -8.76 -5.74
CA GLY A 275 10.40 -7.37 -5.80
C GLY A 275 10.43 -6.72 -4.42
N THR A 276 9.40 -6.98 -3.60
CA THR A 276 9.32 -6.46 -2.23
C THR A 276 10.42 -7.05 -1.34
N VAL A 277 10.69 -8.35 -1.43
CA VAL A 277 11.77 -9.02 -0.67
C VAL A 277 13.14 -8.49 -1.06
N VAL A 278 13.40 -8.32 -2.37
CA VAL A 278 14.66 -7.75 -2.85
C VAL A 278 14.84 -6.30 -2.35
N LEU A 279 13.79 -5.48 -2.45
CA LEU A 279 13.83 -4.10 -1.96
C LEU A 279 14.00 -4.03 -0.43
N LEU A 280 13.35 -4.92 0.33
CA LEU A 280 13.54 -5.05 1.78
C LEU A 280 14.98 -5.40 2.12
N PHE A 281 15.57 -6.36 1.40
CA PHE A 281 16.95 -6.77 1.60
C PHE A 281 17.93 -5.61 1.34
N ILE A 282 17.79 -4.92 0.21
CA ILE A 282 18.63 -3.75 -0.14
C ILE A 282 18.45 -2.62 0.89
N THR A 283 17.21 -2.31 1.27
CA THR A 283 16.91 -1.27 2.25
C THR A 283 17.46 -1.63 3.63
N GLY A 284 17.38 -2.91 4.03
CA GLY A 284 17.92 -3.40 5.29
C GLY A 284 19.45 -3.30 5.34
N ILE A 285 20.14 -3.64 4.25
CA ILE A 285 21.59 -3.43 4.13
C ILE A 285 21.92 -1.94 4.27
N PHE A 286 21.21 -1.08 3.55
CA PHE A 286 21.44 0.36 3.63
C PHE A 286 21.25 0.90 5.05
N GLN A 287 20.15 0.55 5.71
CA GLN A 287 19.87 0.95 7.09
C GLN A 287 20.90 0.41 8.08
N LEU A 288 21.38 -0.82 7.87
CA LEU A 288 22.46 -1.40 8.68
C LEU A 288 23.76 -0.61 8.50
N VAL A 289 24.10 -0.24 7.27
CA VAL A 289 25.28 0.59 6.98
C VAL A 289 25.15 1.96 7.61
N GLU A 290 24.02 2.66 7.43
CA GLU A 290 23.78 3.96 8.08
C GLU A 290 23.90 3.84 9.59
N TRP A 291 23.23 2.84 10.18
CA TRP A 291 23.28 2.58 11.61
C TRP A 291 24.73 2.39 12.06
N VAL A 292 25.50 1.47 11.48
CA VAL A 292 26.91 1.26 11.83
C VAL A 292 27.73 2.56 11.68
N MET A 293 27.53 3.31 10.60
CA MET A 293 28.25 4.56 10.35
C MET A 293 27.96 5.64 11.41
N THR A 294 26.78 5.65 12.04
CA THR A 294 26.50 6.59 13.14
C THR A 294 27.37 6.36 14.39
N TRP A 295 27.88 5.14 14.60
CA TRP A 295 28.73 4.79 15.74
C TRP A 295 30.23 5.00 15.47
N MET A 296 30.62 5.28 14.22
CA MET A 296 32.02 5.25 13.80
C MET A 296 32.62 6.67 13.67
N PRO A 297 33.88 6.88 14.08
CA PRO A 297 34.59 8.10 13.76
C PRO A 297 34.75 8.25 12.23
N LYS A 298 34.56 9.47 11.71
CA LYS A 298 34.60 9.77 10.26
C LYS A 298 35.81 9.16 9.52
N ARG A 299 36.99 9.13 10.15
CA ARG A 299 38.23 8.57 9.55
C ARG A 299 38.15 7.06 9.34
N VAL A 300 37.54 6.34 10.27
CA VAL A 300 37.38 4.87 10.18
C VAL A 300 36.34 4.53 9.11
N ALA A 301 35.24 5.29 9.06
CA ALA A 301 34.22 5.14 8.01
C ALA A 301 34.82 5.33 6.61
N LEU A 302 35.59 6.40 6.40
CA LEU A 302 36.29 6.65 5.12
C LEU A 302 37.24 5.52 4.73
N ALA A 303 38.01 4.99 5.69
CA ALA A 303 38.93 3.88 5.43
C ALA A 303 38.19 2.60 5.03
N LEU A 304 37.13 2.22 5.74
CA LEU A 304 36.32 1.04 5.41
C LEU A 304 35.64 1.17 4.06
N THR A 305 35.07 2.33 3.74
CA THR A 305 34.47 2.57 2.41
C THR A 305 35.51 2.45 1.31
N GLY A 306 36.72 2.98 1.51
CA GLY A 306 37.84 2.83 0.58
C GLY A 306 38.24 1.37 0.34
N ILE A 307 38.36 0.59 1.42
CA ILE A 307 38.67 -0.85 1.35
C ILE A 307 37.56 -1.61 0.62
N ALA A 308 36.29 -1.40 0.99
CA ALA A 308 35.15 -2.06 0.36
C ALA A 308 35.09 -1.76 -1.15
N THR A 309 35.33 -0.51 -1.54
CA THR A 309 35.37 -0.09 -2.95
C THR A 309 36.51 -0.77 -3.71
N LEU A 310 37.71 -0.83 -3.10
CA LEU A 310 38.87 -1.51 -3.70
C LEU A 310 38.59 -3.01 -3.89
N VAL A 311 38.05 -3.69 -2.87
CA VAL A 311 37.69 -5.11 -2.94
C VAL A 311 36.64 -5.35 -4.02
N ALA A 312 35.58 -4.54 -4.08
CA ALA A 312 34.55 -4.65 -5.11
C ALA A 312 35.13 -4.48 -6.52
N LEU A 313 36.04 -3.51 -6.71
CA LEU A 313 36.72 -3.27 -7.98
C LEU A 313 37.63 -4.44 -8.38
N LEU A 314 38.37 -5.01 -7.43
CA LEU A 314 39.20 -6.19 -7.67
C LEU A 314 38.37 -7.42 -8.06
N VAL A 315 37.25 -7.67 -7.36
CA VAL A 315 36.33 -8.76 -7.71
C VAL A 315 35.72 -8.55 -9.09
N PHE A 316 35.29 -7.33 -9.41
CA PHE A 316 34.73 -7.00 -10.71
C PHE A 316 35.74 -7.20 -11.85
N LEU A 317 36.97 -6.72 -11.69
CA LEU A 317 38.05 -6.92 -12.66
C LEU A 317 38.40 -8.40 -12.83
N PHE A 318 38.41 -9.16 -11.73
CA PHE A 318 38.62 -10.61 -11.78
C PHE A 318 37.53 -11.33 -12.58
N LEU A 319 36.25 -10.98 -12.34
CA LEU A 319 35.13 -11.57 -13.08
C LEU A 319 35.16 -11.21 -14.57
N LEU A 320 35.55 -9.98 -14.94
CA LEU A 320 35.76 -9.57 -16.34
C LEU A 320 36.92 -10.32 -17.00
N ALA A 321 38.01 -10.53 -16.27
CA ALA A 321 39.13 -11.32 -16.77
C ALA A 321 38.72 -12.80 -16.95
N ALA A 322 37.95 -13.36 -16.03
CA ALA A 322 37.46 -14.73 -16.12
C ALA A 322 36.47 -14.93 -17.28
N SER A 323 35.59 -13.96 -17.55
CA SER A 323 34.63 -14.04 -18.65
C SER A 323 35.27 -13.90 -20.03
N THR A 324 36.40 -13.18 -20.13
CA THR A 324 37.18 -13.08 -21.37
C THR A 324 38.05 -14.30 -21.64
N VAL A 325 38.47 -15.03 -20.60
CA VAL A 325 39.25 -16.27 -20.72
C VAL A 325 38.39 -17.49 -21.07
N CYS A 326 37.13 -17.54 -20.63
CA CYS A 326 36.17 -18.61 -20.96
C CYS A 326 35.28 -18.31 -22.18
N GLY A 327 35.56 -17.23 -22.91
CA GLY A 327 34.83 -16.87 -24.12
C GLY A 327 35.48 -17.44 -25.39
N TRP A 328 35.49 -18.76 -25.55
CA TRP A 328 35.41 -19.56 -26.80
C TRP A 328 35.18 -21.03 -26.45
#